data_AF-A0A0K6G0C3-F1
#
_entry.id   AF-A0A0K6G0C3-F1
#
_cell.length_a   1.000
_cell.length_b   1.000
_cell.length_c   1.000
_cell.angle_alpha   90.00
_cell.angle_beta   90.00
_cell.angle_gamma   90.00
#
_symmetry.space_group_name_H-M   'P 1'
#
loop_
_entity.id
_entity.type
_entity.pdbx_description
1 polymer ?
#
loop_
_entity_poly.entity_id
_entity_poly.type
_entity_poly.pdbx_seq_one_letter_code
_entity_poly.pdbx_strand_id
1 'polypeptide(L)'
;MGLLKGNYHIFCEAIEGKKLAVFIRSPDYLTEVVDCMPTNVEPPTLISVEPLGGNNYRLTPAGGTGFLVLGALPNDSSVPCKIIDPVDEKTHTVHPPPETGIGDQYWTAPESEMSLELHNLKGLPNQKWHFVPMPKD
;
A
#
# COMPACT_ATOMS: atom_id res chain seq x y z
N MET A 1 4.52 -17.33 0.27
CA MET A 1 3.68 -17.33 1.50
C MET A 1 2.96 -15.99 1.54
N GLY A 2 1.71 -15.94 2.00
CA GLY A 2 0.96 -14.68 2.13
C GLY A 2 1.23 -13.94 3.44
N LEU A 3 0.81 -12.69 3.54
CA LEU A 3 0.85 -11.90 4.78
C LEU A 3 -0.12 -12.45 5.84
N LEU A 4 0.26 -12.32 7.12
CA LEU A 4 -0.59 -12.68 8.24
C LEU A 4 -1.44 -11.49 8.69
N LYS A 5 -2.52 -11.76 9.43
CA LYS A 5 -3.29 -10.70 10.09
C LYS A 5 -2.45 -10.01 11.16
N GLY A 6 -2.36 -8.69 11.12
CA GLY A 6 -1.58 -7.91 12.09
C GLY A 6 -1.41 -6.44 11.71
N ASN A 7 -0.60 -5.72 12.48
CA ASN A 7 -0.22 -4.35 12.19
C ASN A 7 1.17 -4.31 11.57
N TYR A 8 1.36 -3.47 10.57
CA TYR A 8 2.56 -3.40 9.75
C TYR A 8 2.95 -1.94 9.49
N HIS A 9 4.25 -1.69 9.42
CA HIS A 9 4.77 -0.56 8.66
C HIS A 9 5.00 -1.02 7.22
N ILE A 10 4.59 -0.19 6.26
CA ILE A 10 4.75 -0.47 4.83
C ILE A 10 5.79 0.47 4.26
N PHE A 11 6.74 -0.10 3.51
CA PHE A 11 7.75 0.65 2.79
C PHE A 11 7.70 0.28 1.31
N CYS A 12 7.87 1.24 0.42
CA CYS A 12 8.12 0.97 -0.99
C CYS A 12 9.59 1.23 -1.33
N GLU A 13 10.11 0.50 -2.29
CA GLU A 13 11.33 0.90 -2.98
C GLU A 13 10.98 2.04 -3.93
N ALA A 14 11.72 3.13 -3.91
CA ALA A 14 11.69 4.16 -4.94
C ALA A 14 12.74 3.86 -6.00
N ILE A 15 12.70 4.62 -7.09
CA ILE A 15 13.76 4.58 -8.10
C ILE A 15 15.08 4.97 -7.43
N GLU A 16 16.16 4.28 -7.79
CA GLU A 16 17.49 4.30 -7.11
C GLU A 16 17.62 3.51 -5.79
N GLY A 17 16.61 2.73 -5.40
CA GLY A 17 16.70 1.83 -4.24
C GLY A 17 16.56 2.52 -2.88
N LYS A 18 16.12 3.79 -2.87
CA LYS A 18 15.70 4.49 -1.65
C LYS A 18 14.44 3.82 -1.11
N LYS A 19 14.31 3.71 0.21
CA LYS A 19 13.07 3.23 0.85
C LYS A 19 12.23 4.42 1.26
N LEU A 20 10.99 4.48 0.76
CA LEU A 20 10.00 5.44 1.23
C LEU A 20 9.02 4.71 2.14
N ALA A 21 8.65 5.34 3.24
CA ALA A 21 7.57 4.88 4.08
C ALA A 21 6.24 5.35 3.50
N VAL A 22 5.21 4.51 3.67
CA VAL A 22 3.85 4.84 3.30
C VAL A 22 3.22 5.67 4.43
N PHE A 23 2.63 6.80 4.05
CA PHE A 23 1.91 7.69 4.94
C PHE A 23 0.48 7.86 4.44
N ILE A 24 -0.47 7.86 5.36
CA ILE A 24 -1.86 8.22 5.06
C ILE A 24 -2.11 9.59 5.66
N ARG A 25 -2.50 10.54 4.82
CA ARG A 25 -2.86 11.91 5.24
C ARG A 25 -4.31 12.18 4.86
N SER A 26 -5.02 12.89 5.74
CA SER A 26 -6.39 13.34 5.46
C SER A 26 -6.42 14.85 5.28
N PRO A 27 -6.07 15.38 4.09
CA PRO A 27 -5.91 16.83 3.89
C PRO A 27 -7.16 17.66 4.18
N ASP A 28 -8.36 17.09 4.05
CA ASP A 28 -9.64 17.79 4.19
C ASP A 28 -10.67 17.07 5.08
N TYR A 29 -10.23 16.11 5.92
CA TYR A 29 -11.08 15.21 6.74
C TYR A 29 -12.10 14.33 5.98
N LEU A 30 -12.26 14.53 4.68
CA LEU A 30 -13.19 13.82 3.82
C LEU A 30 -12.48 12.79 2.95
N THR A 31 -11.22 13.06 2.62
CA THR A 31 -10.39 12.27 1.72
C THR A 31 -9.15 11.78 2.46
N GLU A 32 -8.84 10.49 2.37
CA GLU A 32 -7.55 9.93 2.77
C GLU A 32 -6.68 9.76 1.53
N VAL A 33 -5.49 10.36 1.54
CA VAL A 33 -4.47 10.28 0.49
C VAL A 33 -3.31 9.44 1.00
N VAL A 34 -2.84 8.52 0.16
CA VAL A 34 -1.65 7.71 0.45
C VAL A 34 -0.45 8.32 -0.26
N ASP A 35 0.50 8.79 0.53
CA ASP A 35 1.77 9.34 0.08
C ASP A 35 2.94 8.44 0.46
N CYS A 36 4.08 8.67 -0.18
CA CYS A 36 5.35 8.06 0.18
C CYS A 36 6.40 9.12 0.49
N MET A 37 7.01 9.03 1.67
CA MET A 37 8.04 9.98 2.10
C MET A 37 9.26 9.25 2.68
N PRO A 38 10.44 9.88 2.69
CA PRO A 38 11.61 9.33 3.37
C PRO A 38 11.37 9.08 4.86
N THR A 39 11.92 7.98 5.39
CA THR A 39 11.68 7.53 6.78
C THR A 39 12.28 8.44 7.86
N ASN A 40 13.08 9.43 7.48
CA ASN A 40 13.70 10.41 8.38
C ASN A 40 12.82 11.65 8.60
N VAL A 41 11.69 11.78 7.89
CA VAL A 41 10.77 12.91 8.01
C VAL A 41 9.78 12.67 9.14
N GLU A 42 9.06 11.53 9.09
CA GLU A 42 8.02 11.17 10.06
C GLU A 42 7.97 9.63 10.28
N PRO A 43 7.43 9.15 11.41
CA PRO A 43 7.19 7.72 11.61
C PRO A 43 6.12 7.21 10.64
N PRO A 44 6.30 6.03 10.00
CA PRO A 44 5.34 5.49 9.03
C PRO A 44 3.96 5.30 9.66
N THR A 45 2.89 5.45 8.87
CA THR A 45 1.54 5.12 9.35
C THR A 45 1.45 3.63 9.65
N LEU A 46 0.94 3.30 10.83
CA LEU A 46 0.69 1.91 11.20
C LEU A 46 -0.53 1.39 10.44
N ILE A 47 -0.39 0.31 9.68
CA ILE A 47 -1.45 -0.26 8.84
C ILE A 47 -1.85 -1.63 9.36
N SER A 48 -3.14 -1.81 9.63
CA SER A 48 -3.75 -3.11 9.88
C SER A 48 -3.97 -3.85 8.56
N VAL A 49 -3.42 -5.06 8.47
CA VAL A 49 -3.56 -5.99 7.35
C VAL A 49 -4.49 -7.13 7.77
N GLU A 50 -5.56 -7.35 7.02
CA GLU A 50 -6.53 -8.43 7.24
C GLU A 50 -6.66 -9.30 5.97
N PRO A 51 -6.23 -10.57 6.01
CA PRO A 51 -6.43 -11.51 4.90
C PRO A 51 -7.92 -11.81 4.70
N LEU A 52 -8.39 -11.74 3.46
CA LEU A 52 -9.77 -12.04 3.06
C LEU A 52 -9.89 -13.39 2.33
N GLY A 53 -8.77 -14.01 1.96
CA GLY A 53 -8.72 -15.32 1.28
C GLY A 53 -7.94 -15.26 -0.03
N GLY A 54 -7.13 -16.30 -0.31
CA GLY A 54 -6.16 -16.24 -1.41
C GLY A 54 -5.14 -15.11 -1.18
N ASN A 55 -4.88 -14.30 -2.21
CA ASN A 55 -4.00 -13.14 -2.13
C ASN A 55 -4.76 -11.83 -1.86
N ASN A 56 -6.03 -11.91 -1.43
CA ASN A 56 -6.86 -10.75 -1.13
C ASN A 56 -6.66 -10.27 0.29
N TYR A 57 -6.42 -8.97 0.46
CA TYR A 57 -6.16 -8.33 1.75
C TYR A 57 -6.94 -7.02 1.88
N ARG A 58 -7.43 -6.75 3.08
CA ARG A 58 -7.90 -5.42 3.50
C ARG A 58 -6.76 -4.71 4.21
N LEU A 59 -6.54 -3.45 3.84
CA LEU A 59 -5.57 -2.55 4.44
C LEU A 59 -6.32 -1.38 5.10
N THR A 60 -6.02 -1.08 6.36
CA THR A 60 -6.72 -0.05 7.14
C THR A 60 -5.71 0.70 8.02
N PRO A 61 -5.70 2.05 8.06
CA PRO A 61 -4.94 2.78 9.07
C PRO A 61 -5.30 2.34 10.49
N ALA A 62 -4.30 2.00 11.31
CA ALA A 62 -4.52 1.62 12.70
C ALA A 62 -4.96 2.85 13.51
N GLY A 63 -6.22 2.87 13.94
CA GLY A 63 -6.83 3.96 14.70
C GLY A 63 -7.66 4.96 13.86
N GLY A 64 -7.72 4.77 12.54
CA GLY A 64 -8.61 5.54 11.65
C GLY A 64 -9.95 4.85 11.39
N THR A 65 -10.93 5.62 10.93
CA THR A 65 -12.22 5.09 10.41
C THR A 65 -12.24 4.92 8.89
N GLY A 66 -11.15 5.27 8.20
CA GLY A 66 -11.03 5.19 6.74
C GLY A 66 -10.45 3.88 6.24
N PHE A 67 -10.70 3.60 4.96
CA PHE A 67 -10.07 2.48 4.24
C PHE A 67 -8.80 2.99 3.59
N LEU A 68 -7.75 2.18 3.56
CA LEU A 68 -6.53 2.52 2.83
C LEU A 68 -6.86 2.44 1.33
N VAL A 69 -7.26 3.58 0.78
CA VAL A 69 -7.40 3.78 -0.65
C VAL A 69 -5.99 3.96 -1.18
N LEU A 70 -5.27 2.84 -1.36
CA LEU A 70 -4.35 2.77 -2.49
C LEU A 70 -5.30 2.96 -3.68
N GLY A 71 -5.45 4.21 -4.15
CA GLY A 71 -6.54 4.65 -5.03
C GLY A 71 -6.43 4.38 -6.52
N ALA A 72 -7.47 3.81 -7.10
CA ALA A 72 -7.71 4.06 -8.53
C ALA A 72 -8.68 5.23 -8.76
N LEU A 73 -9.46 5.58 -7.75
CA LEU A 73 -10.46 6.63 -7.82
C LEU A 73 -10.46 7.33 -6.46
N PRO A 74 -10.22 8.65 -6.39
CA PRO A 74 -10.18 9.42 -5.14
C PRO A 74 -11.44 9.34 -4.26
N ASN A 75 -12.50 8.63 -4.69
CA ASN A 75 -13.79 8.59 -4.02
C ASN A 75 -14.44 7.20 -4.00
N ASP A 76 -13.74 6.13 -4.39
CA ASP A 76 -14.35 4.80 -4.43
C ASP A 76 -13.88 3.90 -3.28
N SER A 77 -14.54 4.08 -2.13
CA SER A 77 -14.42 3.20 -0.97
C SER A 77 -14.98 1.79 -1.20
N SER A 78 -15.57 1.50 -2.37
CA SER A 78 -16.13 0.19 -2.71
C SER A 78 -15.09 -0.86 -3.07
N VAL A 79 -13.79 -0.49 -3.14
CA VAL A 79 -12.67 -1.44 -3.32
C VAL A 79 -11.89 -1.63 -2.01
N PRO A 80 -12.47 -2.28 -0.98
CA PRO A 80 -11.83 -2.49 0.32
C PRO A 80 -10.74 -3.57 0.28
N CYS A 81 -10.53 -4.19 -0.88
CA CYS A 81 -9.66 -5.33 -1.10
C CYS A 81 -8.50 -4.95 -2.02
N LYS A 82 -7.31 -5.49 -1.75
CA LYS A 82 -6.10 -5.37 -2.56
C LYS A 82 -5.49 -6.75 -2.71
N ILE A 83 -4.94 -7.02 -3.88
CA ILE A 83 -4.13 -8.22 -4.09
C ILE A 83 -2.69 -7.90 -3.71
N ILE A 84 -2.12 -8.74 -2.85
CA ILE A 84 -0.71 -8.66 -2.45
C ILE A 84 -0.02 -9.94 -2.89
N ASP A 85 0.73 -9.84 -3.97
CA ASP A 85 1.45 -10.95 -4.58
C ASP A 85 2.90 -10.96 -4.08
N PRO A 86 3.44 -12.10 -3.62
CA PRO A 86 4.83 -12.21 -3.25
C PRO A 86 5.73 -12.13 -4.49
N VAL A 87 6.75 -11.26 -4.42
CA VAL A 87 7.86 -11.23 -5.38
C VAL A 87 8.98 -12.15 -4.88
N ASP A 88 9.28 -12.04 -3.58
CA ASP A 88 10.19 -12.91 -2.83
C ASP A 88 9.71 -13.06 -1.38
N GLU A 89 10.56 -13.53 -0.47
CA GLU A 89 10.21 -13.76 0.95
C GLU A 89 9.85 -12.48 1.72
N LYS A 90 10.31 -11.32 1.26
CA LYS A 90 10.19 -10.04 1.99
C LYS A 90 9.50 -8.95 1.16
N THR A 91 9.51 -9.11 -0.16
CA THR A 91 8.99 -8.13 -1.11
C THR A 91 7.72 -8.62 -1.79
N HIS A 92 6.78 -7.70 -1.97
CA HIS A 92 5.47 -7.94 -2.56
C HIS A 92 5.16 -6.89 -3.63
N THR A 93 4.26 -7.21 -4.56
CA THR A 93 3.58 -6.24 -5.41
C THR A 93 2.15 -6.07 -4.93
N VAL A 94 1.64 -4.84 -4.98
CA VAL A 94 0.26 -4.55 -4.61
C VAL A 94 -0.51 -4.10 -5.85
N HIS A 95 -1.71 -4.62 -6.05
CA HIS A 95 -2.59 -4.19 -7.14
C HIS A 95 -4.08 -4.32 -6.76
N PRO A 96 -4.99 -3.62 -7.47
CA PRO A 96 -6.41 -3.81 -7.28
C PRO A 96 -6.87 -5.23 -7.68
N PRO A 97 -8.01 -5.71 -7.13
CA PRO A 97 -8.62 -6.97 -7.55
C PRO A 97 -9.10 -6.95 -9.02
N PRO A 98 -9.00 -8.05 -9.80
CA PRO A 98 -9.41 -8.12 -11.21
C PRO A 98 -10.84 -7.65 -11.49
N GLU A 99 -11.77 -7.92 -10.57
CA GLU A 99 -13.18 -7.55 -10.68
C GLU A 99 -13.43 -6.04 -10.78
N THR A 100 -12.44 -5.22 -10.44
CA THR A 100 -12.52 -3.75 -10.56
C THR A 100 -12.28 -3.24 -11.99
N GLY A 101 -11.89 -4.11 -12.93
CA GLY A 101 -11.58 -3.71 -14.31
C GLY A 101 -10.23 -2.98 -14.47
N ILE A 102 -9.50 -2.81 -13.37
CA ILE A 102 -8.17 -2.18 -13.29
C ILE A 102 -7.12 -3.14 -12.68
N GLY A 103 -7.45 -4.43 -12.55
CA GLY A 103 -6.60 -5.41 -11.85
C GLY A 103 -5.23 -5.67 -12.50
N ASP A 104 -5.02 -5.21 -13.73
CA ASP A 104 -3.73 -5.27 -14.44
C ASP A 104 -2.80 -4.07 -14.11
N GLN A 105 -3.23 -3.16 -13.22
CA GLN A 105 -2.45 -2.00 -12.81
C GLN A 105 -1.80 -2.21 -11.44
N TYR A 106 -0.56 -1.80 -11.30
CA TYR A 106 0.26 -2.01 -10.11
C TYR A 106 0.52 -0.71 -9.38
N TRP A 107 0.48 -0.79 -8.05
CA TRP A 107 0.86 0.30 -7.17
C TRP A 107 2.33 0.63 -7.31
N THR A 108 2.59 1.86 -7.72
CA THR A 108 3.90 2.35 -8.12
C THR A 108 4.22 3.62 -7.35
N ALA A 109 5.35 3.62 -6.67
CA ALA A 109 5.86 4.82 -6.00
C ALA A 109 6.55 5.74 -7.02
N PRO A 110 6.14 7.02 -7.14
CA PRO A 110 6.77 7.94 -8.08
C PRO A 110 8.22 8.27 -7.68
N GLU A 111 9.02 8.75 -8.65
CA GLU A 111 10.41 9.20 -8.41
C GLU A 111 10.48 10.45 -7.54
N SER A 112 9.54 11.37 -7.76
CA SER A 112 9.33 12.55 -6.92
C SER A 112 8.45 12.15 -5.75
N GLU A 113 8.91 12.36 -4.52
CA GLU A 113 8.24 12.14 -3.24
C GLU A 113 6.79 12.68 -3.22
N MET A 114 5.84 11.94 -3.79
CA MET A 114 4.47 12.35 -4.08
C MET A 114 3.49 11.18 -3.90
N SER A 115 2.21 11.43 -4.21
CA SER A 115 1.13 10.45 -4.12
C SER A 115 1.35 9.25 -5.01
N LEU A 116 0.93 8.08 -4.53
CA LEU A 116 1.09 6.82 -5.25
C LEU A 116 0.25 6.79 -6.54
N GLU A 117 0.77 6.08 -7.55
CA GLU A 117 0.13 5.95 -8.86
C GLU A 117 -0.12 4.48 -9.22
N LEU A 118 -1.11 4.23 -10.07
CA LEU A 118 -1.34 2.94 -10.71
C LEU A 118 -0.70 2.94 -12.11
N HIS A 119 0.10 1.92 -12.39
CA HIS A 119 0.76 1.74 -13.69
C HIS A 119 0.51 0.34 -14.25
N ASN A 120 0.25 0.25 -15.54
CA ASN A 120 -0.07 -1.01 -16.22
C ASN A 120 1.18 -1.89 -16.50
N LEU A 121 2.38 -1.39 -16.20
CA LEU A 121 3.64 -2.07 -16.45
C LEU A 121 4.07 -2.83 -15.20
N LYS A 122 4.07 -4.17 -15.24
CA LYS A 122 4.54 -5.00 -14.12
C LYS A 122 6.06 -5.02 -14.03
N GLY A 123 6.58 -5.08 -12.80
CA GLY A 123 7.96 -5.47 -12.52
C GLY A 123 8.92 -4.29 -12.42
N LEU A 124 8.39 -3.07 -12.29
CA LEU A 124 9.23 -1.90 -12.03
C LEU A 124 9.82 -1.97 -10.62
N PRO A 125 11.06 -1.51 -10.39
CA PRO A 125 11.67 -1.51 -9.07
C PRO A 125 10.80 -0.78 -8.03
N ASN A 126 10.13 0.29 -8.45
CA ASN A 126 9.26 1.10 -7.61
C ASN A 126 7.85 0.53 -7.37
N GLN A 127 7.63 -0.74 -7.72
CA GLN A 127 6.42 -1.51 -7.39
C GLN A 127 6.68 -2.56 -6.31
N LYS A 128 7.85 -2.48 -5.66
CA LYS A 128 8.26 -3.41 -4.62
C LYS A 128 7.92 -2.86 -3.25
N TRP A 129 7.12 -3.63 -2.52
CA TRP A 129 6.57 -3.27 -1.21
C TRP A 129 7.06 -4.22 -0.13
N HIS A 130 7.45 -3.65 1.00
CA HIS A 130 7.96 -4.34 2.17
C HIS A 130 6.98 -4.15 3.33
N PHE A 131 6.45 -5.26 3.84
CA PHE A 131 5.53 -5.27 4.97
C PHE A 131 6.30 -5.70 6.22
N VAL A 132 6.58 -4.75 7.11
CA VAL A 132 7.34 -5.01 8.35
C VAL A 132 6.35 -5.18 9.50
N PRO A 133 6.16 -6.40 10.04
CA PRO A 133 5.22 -6.62 11.13
C PRO A 133 5.67 -5.89 12.39
N MET A 134 4.74 -5.23 13.04
CA MET A 134 4.96 -4.64 14.36
C MET A 134 4.71 -5.69 15.44
N PRO A 135 5.50 -5.68 16.54
CA PRO A 135 5.24 -6.54 17.68
C PRO A 135 3.79 -6.38 18.13
N LYS A 136 3.12 -7.49 18.43
CA LYS A 136 1.88 -7.44 19.21
C LYS A 136 2.30 -7.08 20.63
N ASP A 137 1.92 -5.91 21.11
CA ASP A 137 1.93 -5.61 22.54
C ASP A 137 1.11 -6.67 23.31
#